data_AF-A0A967LXA5-F1
#
_entry.id   AF-A0A967LXA5-F1
#
_cell.length_a   1.000
_cell.length_b   1.000
_cell.length_c   1.000
_cell.angle_alpha   90.00
_cell.angle_beta   90.00
_cell.angle_gamma   90.00
#
_symmetry.space_group_name_H-M   'P 1'
#
loop_
_entity.id
_entity.type
_entity.pdbx_description
1 polymer ?
#
loop_
_entity_poly.entity_id
_entity_poly.type
_entity_poly.pdbx_seq_one_letter_code
_entity_poly.pdbx_strand_id
1 'polypeptide(L)'
;MQRFTPVKLASFGPGECFGEYSLVDLRPATATAQVKQDARLLRIGRTDLEQFLNRNCEVARQFYYNLAVLLVDRLRRHNEELDLFTFS
;
A
#
# COMPACT_ATOMS: atom_id res chain seq x y z
N MET A 1 14.20 -25.72 -13.67
CA MET A 1 13.12 -24.92 -13.06
C MET A 1 13.78 -23.94 -12.09
N GLN A 2 13.84 -22.65 -12.43
CA GLN A 2 14.54 -21.67 -11.61
C GLN A 2 13.74 -21.40 -10.33
N ARG A 3 14.35 -21.62 -9.17
CA ARG A 3 13.70 -21.46 -7.87
C ARG A 3 13.64 -19.96 -7.55
N PHE A 4 12.47 -19.34 -7.67
CA PHE A 4 12.27 -17.95 -7.25
C PHE A 4 12.35 -17.89 -5.72
N THR A 5 13.33 -17.15 -5.19
CA THR A 5 13.39 -16.83 -3.78
C THR A 5 12.50 -15.62 -3.52
N PRO A 6 11.48 -15.71 -2.64
CA PRO A 6 10.64 -14.56 -2.32
C PRO A 6 11.50 -13.46 -1.70
N VAL A 7 11.44 -12.26 -2.26
CA VAL A 7 12.13 -11.07 -1.75
C VAL A 7 11.15 -10.28 -0.90
N LYS A 8 11.58 -9.88 0.30
CA LYS A 8 10.81 -9.00 1.17
C LYS A 8 10.82 -7.59 0.59
N LEU A 9 9.66 -7.07 0.21
CA LEU A 9 9.51 -5.71 -0.35
C LEU A 9 9.27 -4.64 0.72
N ALA A 10 8.46 -4.94 1.74
CA ALA A 10 8.09 -3.98 2.78
C ALA A 10 7.75 -4.67 4.11
N SER A 11 7.53 -3.88 5.16
CA SER A 11 6.92 -4.34 6.42
C SER A 11 5.93 -3.30 6.90
N PHE A 12 4.81 -3.79 7.46
CA PHE A 12 3.71 -2.95 7.90
C PHE A 12 3.44 -3.19 9.39
N GLY A 13 3.21 -2.11 10.12
CA GLY A 13 2.83 -2.10 11.53
C GLY A 13 1.40 -1.62 11.76
N PRO A 14 0.98 -1.51 13.05
CA PRO A 14 -0.31 -0.95 13.41
C PRO A 14 -0.54 0.44 12.81
N GLY A 15 -1.71 0.67 12.21
CA GLY A 15 -2.09 1.95 11.60
C GLY A 15 -1.64 2.12 10.14
N GLU A 16 -0.76 1.25 9.62
CA GLU A 16 -0.39 1.25 8.21
C GLU A 16 -1.38 0.44 7.36
N CYS A 17 -1.53 0.80 6.09
CA CYS A 17 -2.38 0.10 5.13
C CYS A 17 -1.56 -0.52 3.98
N PHE A 18 -2.15 -1.37 3.15
CA PHE A 18 -1.52 -1.88 1.93
C PHE A 18 -2.59 -2.29 0.92
N GLY A 19 -2.20 -2.53 -0.35
CA GLY A 19 -3.12 -2.82 -1.45
C GLY A 19 -3.65 -1.57 -2.15
N GLU A 20 -3.07 -0.42 -1.83
CA GLU A 20 -3.45 0.89 -2.36
C GLU A 20 -3.07 1.08 -3.83
N TYR A 21 -2.02 0.42 -4.31
CA TYR A 21 -1.66 0.47 -5.74
C TYR A 21 -2.80 -0.05 -6.60
N SER A 22 -3.29 -1.26 -6.29
CA SER A 22 -4.45 -1.85 -6.95
C SER A 22 -5.72 -1.02 -6.81
N LEU A 23 -5.85 -0.20 -5.76
CA LEU A 23 -6.96 0.75 -5.64
C LEU A 23 -6.83 1.90 -6.64
N VAL A 24 -5.62 2.43 -6.83
CA VAL A 24 -5.36 3.62 -7.67
C VAL A 24 -5.24 3.29 -9.16
N ASP A 25 -4.48 2.25 -9.51
CA ASP A 25 -4.14 1.94 -10.91
C ASP A 25 -5.03 0.86 -11.54
N LEU A 26 -5.93 0.29 -10.74
CA LEU A 26 -6.88 -0.77 -11.09
C LEU A 26 -6.22 -2.09 -11.55
N ARG A 27 -4.94 -2.32 -11.23
CA ARG A 27 -4.19 -3.53 -11.59
C ARG A 27 -4.22 -4.57 -10.46
N PRO A 28 -4.01 -5.87 -10.78
CA PRO A 28 -3.85 -6.90 -9.76
C PRO A 28 -2.70 -6.60 -8.80
N ALA A 29 -2.77 -7.16 -7.60
CA ALA A 29 -1.69 -7.05 -6.63
C ALA A 29 -0.38 -7.59 -7.22
N THR A 30 0.70 -6.82 -7.07
CA THR A 30 2.04 -7.18 -7.57
C THR A 30 2.85 -7.98 -6.55
N ALA A 31 2.35 -8.08 -5.31
CA ALA A 31 3.04 -8.73 -4.20
C ALA A 31 2.06 -9.50 -3.31
N THR A 32 2.58 -10.50 -2.59
CA THR A 32 1.86 -11.24 -1.57
C THR A 32 2.11 -10.61 -0.20
N ALA A 33 1.07 -10.41 0.61
CA ALA A 33 1.19 -10.01 2.01
C ALA A 33 1.07 -11.25 2.91
N GLN A 34 2.00 -11.39 3.86
CA GLN A 34 1.99 -12.48 4.85
C GLN A 34 2.11 -11.89 6.25
N VAL A 35 1.33 -12.42 7.20
CA VAL A 35 1.40 -12.02 8.60
C VAL A 35 2.66 -12.62 9.23
N LYS A 36 3.42 -11.79 9.96
CA LYS A 36 4.60 -12.23 10.72
C LYS A 36 4.27 -12.65 12.15
N GLN A 37 3.15 -12.15 12.66
CA GLN A 37 2.61 -12.38 13.99
C GLN A 37 1.08 -12.19 13.92
N ASP A 38 0.37 -12.64 14.95
CA ASP A 38 -1.08 -12.47 15.04
C ASP A 38 -1.49 -11.01 14.84
N ALA A 39 -2.39 -10.79 13.88
CA ALA A 39 -2.79 -9.46 13.45
C ALA A 39 -4.30 -9.41 13.19
N ARG A 40 -4.91 -8.26 13.50
CA ARG A 40 -6.28 -7.92 13.09
C ARG A 40 -6.21 -6.86 12.01
N LEU A 41 -6.90 -7.11 10.90
CA LEU A 41 -6.91 -6.24 9.73
C LEU A 41 -8.33 -5.72 9.49
N LEU A 42 -8.42 -4.44 9.14
CA LEU A 42 -9.62 -3.88 8.52
C LEU A 42 -9.51 -4.07 7.01
N ARG A 43 -10.47 -4.78 6.42
CA ARG A 43 -10.58 -4.90 4.97
C ARG A 43 -11.74 -4.04 4.48
N ILE A 44 -11.48 -3.22 3.47
CA ILE A 44 -12.50 -2.46 2.75
C ILE A 44 -12.50 -2.94 1.30
N GLY A 45 -13.65 -3.39 0.80
CA GLY A 45 -13.80 -3.78 -0.59
C GLY A 45 -13.78 -2.54 -1.50
N ARG A 46 -13.22 -2.67 -2.72
CA ARG A 46 -13.17 -1.56 -3.69
C ARG A 46 -14.55 -0.96 -3.92
N THR A 47 -15.53 -1.80 -4.24
CA THR A 47 -16.91 -1.37 -4.52
C THR A 47 -17.55 -0.66 -3.33
N ASP A 48 -17.32 -1.14 -2.11
CA ASP A 48 -17.85 -0.51 -0.90
C ASP A 48 -17.20 0.85 -0.65
N LEU A 49 -15.88 0.94 -0.84
CA LEU A 49 -15.13 2.18 -0.72
C LEU A 49 -15.59 3.20 -1.77
N GLU A 50 -15.69 2.81 -3.04
CA GLU A 50 -16.16 3.68 -4.13
C GLU A 50 -17.56 4.21 -3.85
N GLN A 51 -18.50 3.35 -3.45
CA GLN A 51 -19.85 3.78 -3.09
C GLN A 51 -19.85 4.76 -1.90
N PHE A 52 -19.03 4.49 -0.88
CA PHE A 52 -18.91 5.34 0.28
C PHE A 52 -18.35 6.72 -0.08
N LEU A 53 -17.25 6.78 -0.84
CA LEU A 53 -16.61 8.03 -1.26
C LEU A 53 -17.52 8.84 -2.20
N ASN A 54 -18.24 8.17 -3.11
CA ASN A 54 -19.18 8.83 -4.02
C ASN A 54 -20.38 9.47 -3.29
N ARG A 55 -20.78 8.93 -2.13
CA ARG A 55 -21.85 9.50 -1.31
C ARG A 55 -21.37 10.58 -0.35
N ASN A 56 -20.06 10.68 -0.10
CA ASN A 56 -19.49 11.53 0.94
C ASN A 56 -18.30 12.33 0.41
N CYS A 57 -18.56 13.38 -0.37
CA CYS A 57 -17.51 14.15 -1.06
C CYS A 57 -16.44 14.76 -0.13
N GLU A 58 -16.82 15.20 1.06
CA GLU A 58 -15.89 15.78 2.05
C GLU A 58 -14.91 14.72 2.58
N VAL A 59 -15.43 13.53 2.90
CA VAL A 59 -14.61 12.36 3.27
C VAL A 59 -13.74 11.91 2.11
N ALA A 60 -14.27 11.91 0.88
CA ALA A 60 -13.53 11.55 -0.31
C ALA A 60 -12.30 12.45 -0.52
N ARG A 61 -12.46 13.76 -0.35
CA ARG A 61 -11.35 14.71 -0.44
C ARG A 61 -10.24 14.37 0.56
N GLN A 62 -10.60 14.13 1.82
CA GLN A 62 -9.62 13.81 2.85
C GLN A 62 -8.95 12.44 2.60
N PHE A 63 -9.73 11.45 2.15
CA PHE A 63 -9.24 10.13 1.80
C PHE A 63 -8.18 10.20 0.71
N TYR A 64 -8.47 10.86 -0.41
CA TYR A 64 -7.53 10.97 -1.53
C TYR A 64 -6.30 11.81 -1.18
N TYR A 65 -6.47 12.87 -0.38
CA TYR A 65 -5.33 13.64 0.13
C TYR A 65 -4.39 12.76 0.98
N ASN A 66 -4.94 12.03 1.95
CA ASN A 66 -4.16 11.14 2.80
C ASN A 66 -3.49 10.02 2.00
N LEU A 67 -4.18 9.48 0.99
CA LEU A 67 -3.62 8.47 0.09
C LEU A 67 -2.43 9.03 -0.72
N ALA A 68 -2.55 10.26 -1.24
CA ALA A 68 -1.45 10.90 -1.96
C ALA A 68 -0.23 11.14 -1.05
N VAL A 69 -0.44 11.64 0.17
CA VAL A 69 0.62 11.83 1.15
C VAL A 69 1.31 10.50 1.49
N LEU A 70 0.53 9.44 1.73
CA LEU A 70 1.05 8.10 1.99
C LEU A 70 1.93 7.58 0.83
N LEU A 71 1.47 7.74 -0.41
CA LEU A 71 2.19 7.27 -1.60
C LEU A 71 3.50 8.04 -1.81
N VAL A 72 3.49 9.36 -1.58
CA VAL A 72 4.71 10.20 -1.63
C VAL A 72 5.71 9.77 -0.57
N ASP A 73 5.24 9.50 0.65
CA ASP A 73 6.09 9.04 1.75
C ASP A 73 6.75 7.68 1.44
N ARG A 74 5.98 6.73 0.90
CA ARG A 74 6.51 5.44 0.44
C ARG A 74 7.54 5.58 -0.67
N LEU A 75 7.28 6.44 -1.65
CA LEU A 75 8.22 6.69 -2.74
C LEU A 75 9.55 7.23 -2.21
N ARG A 76 9.51 8.18 -1.25
CA ARG A 76 10.72 8.71 -0.61
C ARG A 76 11.48 7.63 0.13
N ARG A 77 10.80 6.82 0.95
CA ARG A 77 11.42 5.69 1.67
C ARG A 77 12.08 4.68 0.74
N HIS A 78 11.43 4.32 -0.38
CA HIS A 78 12.01 3.41 -1.35
C HIS A 78 13.20 4.02 -2.10
N ASN A 79 13.18 5.32 -2.40
CA ASN A 79 14.33 5.99 -3.01
C ASN A 79 15.53 6.05 -2.04
N GLU A 80 15.30 6.35 -0.75
CA GLU A 80 16.35 6.35 0.29
C GLU A 80 17.00 4.98 0.45
N GLU A 81 16.22 3.89 0.37
CA GLU A 81 16.75 2.52 0.37
C GLU A 81 17.65 2.25 -0.85
N LEU A 82 17.30 2.77 -2.03
CA LEU A 82 18.09 2.61 -3.26
C LEU A 82 19.38 3.45 -3.26
N ASP A 83 19.34 4.66 -2.69
CA ASP A 83 20.52 5.50 -2.55
C ASP A 83 21.58 4.81 -1.67
N LEU A 84 21.17 4.06 -0.64
CA LEU A 84 22.08 3.30 0.21
C LEU A 84 22.87 2.23 -0.57
N PHE A 85 22.27 1.60 -1.59
CA PHE A 85 22.92 0.56 -2.39
C PHE A 85 23.75 1.09 -3.56
N THR A 86 23.55 2.36 -3.97
CA THR A 86 24.21 2.94 -5.15
C THR A 86 25.54 3.62 -4.82
N PHE A 87 25.82 3.87 -3.52
CA PHE A 87 27.08 4.45 -3.03
C PHE A 87 27.99 3.46 -2.26
N SER A 88 27.78 2.14 -2.42
CA SER A 88 28.67 1.09 -1.91
C SER A 88 29.34 0.33 -3.06
#